data_AF-A0A8S9YPL6-F1
#
_entry.id   AF-A0A8S9YPL6-F1
#
_cell.length_a   1.000
_cell.length_b   1.000
_cell.length_c   1.000
_cell.angle_alpha   90.00
_cell.angle_beta   90.00
_cell.angle_gamma   90.00
#
_symmetry.space_group_name_H-M   'P 1'
#
loop_
_entity.id
_entity.type
_entity.pdbx_description
1 polymer ?
#
loop_
_entity_poly.entity_id
_entity_poly.type
_entity_poly.pdbx_seq_one_letter_code
_entity_poly.pdbx_strand_id
1 'polypeptide(L)'
;MSITHLILGLLFYVVTPASICSSKTHAANRAPWMMACFVLSVMALQFSQHLVFKQLASLRRPNSTTSDKILRNKHFPPQGSMFQRITCPHYLFEMALYLTFHLFLTSSWTSFSHMAFFVLVNQTCAAWLSHSWYRKTFPDWSSNKYALIPHVW
;
A
#
# COMPACT_ATOMS: atom_id res chain seq x y z
N MET A 1 3.79 2.24 -18.94
CA MET A 1 4.89 2.16 -17.96
C MET A 1 6.20 2.17 -18.71
N SER A 2 7.25 2.82 -18.18
CA SER A 2 8.61 2.76 -18.76
C SER A 2 9.26 1.40 -18.45
N ILE A 3 10.16 0.95 -19.33
CA ILE A 3 10.96 -0.28 -19.16
C ILE A 3 11.78 -0.24 -17.87
N THR A 4 12.25 0.96 -17.46
CA THR A 4 13.02 1.15 -16.23
C THR A 4 12.25 0.76 -14.98
N HIS A 5 10.97 1.16 -14.89
CA HIS A 5 10.10 0.79 -13.77
C HIS A 5 9.79 -0.71 -13.74
N LEU A 6 9.70 -1.36 -14.91
CA LEU A 6 9.48 -2.79 -15.00
C LEU A 6 10.68 -3.57 -14.45
N ILE A 7 11.90 -3.21 -14.87
CA ILE A 7 13.14 -3.84 -14.40
C ILE A 7 13.30 -3.64 -12.88
N LEU A 8 13.05 -2.42 -12.38
CA LEU A 8 13.09 -2.14 -10.95
C LEU A 8 12.11 -3.02 -10.17
N GLY A 9 10.88 -3.18 -10.67
CA GLY A 9 9.87 -4.04 -10.06
C GLY A 9 10.30 -5.51 -10.02
N LEU A 10 10.83 -6.05 -11.13
CA LEU A 10 11.32 -7.42 -11.18
C LEU A 10 12.47 -7.67 -10.20
N LEU A 11 13.44 -6.74 -10.13
CA LEU A 11 14.54 -6.80 -9.17
C LEU A 11 14.01 -6.80 -7.73
N PHE A 12 13.05 -5.92 -7.43
CA PHE A 12 12.43 -5.85 -6.11
C PHE A 12 11.77 -7.18 -5.69
N TYR A 13 11.07 -7.85 -6.61
CA TYR A 13 10.43 -9.14 -6.34
C TYR A 13 11.42 -10.29 -6.11
N VAL A 14 12.63 -10.23 -6.67
CA VAL A 14 13.68 -11.23 -6.43
C VAL A 14 14.44 -10.94 -5.13
N VAL A 15 14.78 -9.68 -4.89
CA VAL A 15 15.58 -9.27 -3.73
C VAL A 15 14.79 -9.37 -2.43
N THR A 16 13.48 -9.09 -2.44
CA THR A 16 12.67 -9.10 -1.22
C THR A 16 12.65 -10.47 -0.52
N PRO A 17 12.33 -11.60 -1.20
CA PRO A 17 12.43 -12.93 -0.57
C PRO A 17 13.84 -13.28 -0.10
N ALA A 18 14.88 -12.94 -0.86
CA ALA A 18 16.27 -13.18 -0.48
C ALA A 18 16.64 -12.41 0.80
N SER A 19 16.17 -11.15 0.93
CA SER A 19 16.38 -10.32 2.11
C SER A 19 15.67 -10.88 3.35
N ILE A 20 14.48 -11.46 3.19
CA ILE A 20 13.76 -12.15 4.27
C ILE A 20 14.57 -13.35 4.73
N CYS A 21 15.03 -14.21 3.81
CA CYS A 21 15.84 -15.39 4.13
C CYS A 21 17.13 -15.03 4.88
N SER A 22 17.79 -13.95 4.47
CA SER A 22 19.01 -13.46 5.11
C SER A 22 18.76 -12.86 6.50
N SER A 23 17.54 -12.43 6.80
CA SER A 23 17.18 -11.70 8.03
C SER A 23 16.42 -12.55 9.05
N LYS A 24 16.46 -13.89 8.94
CA LYS A 24 15.69 -14.83 9.78
C LYS A 24 16.18 -14.99 11.23
N THR A 25 17.26 -14.29 11.62
CA THR A 25 18.08 -14.58 12.81
C THR A 25 17.31 -14.68 14.13
N HIS A 26 16.20 -13.94 14.30
CA HIS A 26 15.42 -13.97 15.54
C HIS A 26 13.96 -14.43 15.39
N ALA A 27 13.49 -14.64 14.16
CA ALA A 27 12.09 -15.00 13.91
C ALA A 27 11.74 -16.42 14.40
N ALA A 28 12.66 -17.37 14.27
CA ALA A 28 12.43 -18.77 14.60
C ALA A 28 12.27 -19.04 16.11
N ASN A 29 12.82 -18.16 16.96
CA ASN A 29 12.82 -18.32 18.42
C ASN A 29 11.69 -17.53 19.11
N ARG A 30 10.73 -16.97 18.36
CA ARG A 30 9.63 -16.20 18.95
C ARG A 30 8.61 -17.12 19.62
N ALA A 31 7.98 -16.62 20.68
CA ALA A 31 6.94 -17.38 21.37
C ALA A 31 5.72 -17.61 20.45
N PRO A 32 4.99 -18.74 20.56
CA PRO A 32 3.86 -19.06 19.70
C PRO A 32 2.76 -17.99 19.67
N TRP A 33 2.52 -17.32 20.80
CA TRP A 33 1.55 -16.23 20.88
C TRP A 33 1.97 -15.02 20.04
N MET A 34 3.28 -14.71 19.96
CA MET A 34 3.79 -13.64 19.10
C MET A 34 3.57 -13.98 17.63
N MET A 35 3.78 -15.25 17.26
CA MET A 35 3.51 -15.74 15.91
C MET A 35 2.02 -15.62 15.57
N ALA A 36 1.13 -15.99 16.49
CA ALA A 36 -0.31 -15.84 16.32
C ALA A 36 -0.72 -14.36 16.15
N CYS A 37 -0.23 -13.47 17.02
CA CYS A 37 -0.48 -12.03 16.90
C CYS A 37 0.03 -11.47 15.57
N PHE A 38 1.22 -11.89 15.13
CA PHE A 38 1.78 -11.50 13.83
C PHE A 38 0.87 -11.94 12.68
N VAL A 39 0.48 -13.23 12.63
CA VAL A 39 -0.41 -13.74 11.58
C VAL A 39 -1.75 -13.01 11.58
N LEU A 40 -2.36 -12.80 12.75
CA LEU A 40 -3.62 -12.05 12.87
C LEU A 40 -3.48 -10.61 12.36
N SER A 41 -2.37 -9.93 12.70
CA SER A 41 -2.11 -8.56 12.23
C SER A 41 -1.93 -8.50 10.72
N VAL A 42 -1.19 -9.43 10.12
CA VAL A 42 -1.01 -9.51 8.65
C VAL A 42 -2.34 -9.83 7.97
N MET A 43 -3.13 -10.75 8.51
CA MET A 43 -4.46 -11.07 7.98
C MET A 43 -5.39 -9.85 8.03
N ALA A 44 -5.43 -9.12 9.13
CA ALA A 44 -6.26 -7.92 9.28
C ALA A 44 -5.85 -6.82 8.29
N LEU A 45 -4.54 -6.59 8.12
CA LEU A 45 -4.00 -5.61 7.17
C LEU A 45 -4.33 -6.01 5.72
N GLN A 46 -4.09 -7.26 5.35
CA GLN A 46 -4.40 -7.78 4.02
C GLN A 46 -5.90 -7.74 3.71
N PHE A 47 -6.75 -8.09 4.67
CA PHE A 47 -8.20 -8.00 4.51
C PHE A 47 -8.64 -6.55 4.29
N SER A 48 -8.14 -5.61 5.08
CA SER A 48 -8.44 -4.18 4.94
C SER A 48 -7.97 -3.63 3.60
N GLN A 49 -6.76 -4.00 3.16
CA GLN A 49 -6.22 -3.66 1.85
C GLN A 49 -7.07 -4.25 0.70
N HIS A 50 -7.53 -5.48 0.84
CA HIS A 50 -8.42 -6.13 -0.13
C HIS A 50 -9.74 -5.35 -0.29
N LEU A 51 -10.36 -4.90 0.80
CA LEU A 51 -11.58 -4.09 0.74
C LEU A 51 -11.36 -2.77 -0.01
N VAL A 52 -10.23 -2.10 0.25
CA VAL A 52 -9.84 -0.87 -0.45
C VAL A 52 -9.67 -1.12 -1.96
N PHE A 53 -8.99 -2.20 -2.35
CA PHE A 53 -8.84 -2.53 -3.77
C PHE A 53 -10.14 -2.95 -4.44
N LYS A 54 -11.01 -3.67 -3.74
CA LYS A 54 -12.35 -4.01 -4.24
C LYS A 54 -13.16 -2.75 -4.55
N GLN A 55 -13.06 -1.74 -3.69
CA GLN A 55 -13.70 -0.44 -3.90
C GLN A 55 -13.08 0.30 -5.10
N LEU A 56 -11.75 0.37 -5.21
CA LEU A 56 -11.08 0.99 -6.37
C LEU A 56 -11.42 0.28 -7.68
N ALA A 57 -11.49 -1.05 -7.68
CA ALA A 57 -11.87 -1.84 -8.84
C ALA A 57 -13.34 -1.60 -9.25
N SER A 58 -14.23 -1.37 -8.28
CA SER A 58 -15.64 -1.09 -8.56
C SER A 58 -15.85 0.21 -9.35
N LEU A 59 -14.93 1.18 -9.24
CA LEU A 59 -14.97 2.45 -9.99
C LEU A 59 -14.83 2.27 -11.51
N ARG A 60 -14.30 1.12 -11.96
CA ARG A 60 -14.09 0.82 -13.38
C ARG A 60 -15.09 -0.19 -13.94
N ARG A 61 -16.07 -0.64 -13.14
CA ARG A 61 -17.10 -1.54 -13.63
C ARG A 61 -18.04 -0.76 -14.57
N PRO A 62 -18.34 -1.28 -15.77
CA PRO A 62 -19.25 -0.62 -16.68
C PRO A 62 -20.65 -0.63 -16.09
N ASN A 63 -21.26 0.54 -15.97
CA ASN A 63 -22.69 0.66 -15.72
C ASN A 63 -23.39 0.50 -17.08
N SER A 64 -24.48 -0.25 -17.14
CA SER A 64 -25.22 -0.68 -18.35
C SER A 64 -25.66 0.43 -19.32
N THR A 65 -25.43 1.69 -19.00
CA THR A 65 -25.91 2.88 -19.73
C THR A 65 -24.81 3.69 -20.40
N THR A 66 -23.51 3.39 -20.17
CA THR A 66 -22.39 4.23 -20.65
C THR A 66 -21.50 3.46 -21.62
N SER A 67 -21.31 4.00 -22.84
CA SER A 67 -20.46 3.41 -23.89
C SER A 67 -19.04 3.07 -23.37
N ASP A 68 -18.62 1.80 -23.54
CA ASP A 68 -17.38 1.20 -23.03
C ASP A 68 -16.10 2.00 -23.37
N LYS A 69 -16.11 2.75 -24.47
CA LYS A 69 -14.95 3.53 -24.93
C LYS A 69 -14.69 4.78 -24.08
N ILE A 70 -15.72 5.39 -23.49
CA ILE A 70 -15.60 6.64 -22.71
C ILE A 70 -15.20 6.34 -21.26
N LEU A 71 -15.69 5.21 -20.72
CA LEU A 71 -15.41 4.77 -19.35
C LEU A 71 -13.93 4.43 -19.12
N ARG A 72 -13.23 3.89 -20.13
CA ARG A 72 -11.82 3.48 -20.01
C ARG A 72 -10.84 4.60 -19.64
N ASN A 73 -11.15 5.86 -20.03
CA ASN A 73 -10.24 6.99 -19.81
C ASN A 73 -10.70 7.95 -18.70
N LYS A 74 -11.92 7.79 -18.18
CA LYS A 74 -12.46 8.68 -17.16
C LYS A 74 -12.10 8.17 -15.77
N HIS A 75 -11.53 9.04 -14.95
CA HIS A 75 -11.21 8.73 -13.56
C HIS A 75 -12.36 9.18 -12.66
N PHE A 76 -12.66 8.38 -11.63
CA PHE A 76 -13.68 8.70 -10.64
C PHE A 76 -13.05 8.69 -9.25
N PRO A 77 -13.39 9.65 -8.37
CA PRO A 77 -12.87 9.66 -7.02
C PRO A 77 -13.63 8.62 -6.15
N PRO A 78 -12.93 7.75 -5.40
CA PRO A 78 -13.58 6.79 -4.50
C PRO A 78 -14.34 7.50 -3.37
N GLN A 79 -15.54 7.03 -3.03
CA GLN A 79 -16.34 7.59 -1.94
C GLN A 79 -16.68 6.54 -0.88
N GLY A 80 -16.69 6.95 0.39
CA GLY A 80 -17.04 6.10 1.53
C GLY A 80 -15.85 5.34 2.13
N SER A 81 -16.09 4.72 3.30
CA SER A 81 -15.09 3.95 4.07
C SER A 81 -13.83 4.77 4.37
N MET A 82 -12.64 4.15 4.31
CA MET A 82 -11.36 4.81 4.59
C MET A 82 -11.03 5.97 3.65
N PHE A 83 -11.65 6.02 2.47
CA PHE A 83 -11.50 7.13 1.53
C PHE A 83 -12.20 8.43 1.97
N GLN A 84 -12.96 8.41 3.07
CA GLN A 84 -13.50 9.64 3.65
C GLN A 84 -12.42 10.52 4.26
N ARG A 85 -11.38 9.91 4.85
CA ARG A 85 -10.32 10.63 5.57
C ARG A 85 -8.99 10.63 4.83
N ILE A 86 -8.66 9.56 4.12
CA ILE A 86 -7.35 9.38 3.47
C ILE A 86 -7.54 9.17 1.97
N THR A 87 -6.68 9.79 1.17
CA THR A 87 -6.76 9.72 -0.30
C THR A 87 -6.29 8.37 -0.84
N CYS A 88 -5.20 7.83 -0.29
CA CYS A 88 -4.59 6.59 -0.74
C CYS A 88 -4.35 5.59 0.41
N PRO A 89 -5.41 5.01 1.02
CA PRO A 89 -5.28 4.10 2.16
C PRO A 89 -4.53 2.80 1.84
N HIS A 90 -4.50 2.37 0.57
CA HIS A 90 -3.74 1.17 0.17
C HIS A 90 -2.23 1.32 0.36
N TYR A 91 -1.67 2.51 0.13
CA TYR A 91 -0.25 2.76 0.36
C TYR A 91 0.10 2.74 1.85
N LEU A 92 -0.81 3.21 2.71
CA LEU A 92 -0.69 3.06 4.15
C LEU A 92 -0.63 1.59 4.58
N PHE A 93 -1.54 0.75 4.05
CA PHE A 93 -1.57 -0.66 4.40
C PHE A 93 -0.32 -1.41 3.96
N GLU A 94 0.20 -1.09 2.77
CA GLU A 94 1.45 -1.69 2.30
C GLU A 94 2.62 -1.30 3.20
N MET A 95 2.73 -0.04 3.58
CA MET A 95 3.74 0.40 4.54
C MET A 95 3.62 -0.27 5.90
N ALA A 96 2.40 -0.32 6.46
CA ALA A 96 2.13 -0.99 7.72
C ALA A 96 2.50 -2.48 7.66
N LEU A 97 2.23 -3.15 6.53
CA LEU A 97 2.57 -4.55 6.34
C LEU A 97 4.09 -4.76 6.36
N TYR A 98 4.87 -3.97 5.62
CA TYR A 98 6.33 -4.10 5.63
C TYR A 98 6.95 -3.77 7.00
N LEU A 99 6.39 -2.81 7.74
CA LEU A 99 6.79 -2.53 9.12
C LEU A 99 6.49 -3.71 10.05
N THR A 100 5.31 -4.32 9.95
CA THR A 100 4.96 -5.52 10.73
C THR A 100 5.89 -6.68 10.44
N PHE A 101 6.24 -6.92 9.16
CA PHE A 101 7.24 -7.93 8.79
C PHE A 101 8.64 -7.60 9.34
N HIS A 102 9.04 -6.33 9.30
CA HIS A 102 10.34 -5.89 9.80
C HIS A 102 10.48 -6.15 11.29
N LEU A 103 9.52 -5.66 12.08
CA LEU A 103 9.46 -5.85 13.54
C LEU A 103 9.41 -7.32 13.95
N PHE A 104 8.74 -8.16 13.15
CA PHE A 104 8.66 -9.58 13.41
C PHE A 104 9.98 -10.31 13.13
N LEU A 105 10.61 -10.02 12.00
CA LEU A 105 11.85 -10.68 11.57
C LEU A 105 13.03 -10.32 12.48
N THR A 106 13.15 -9.06 12.88
CA THR A 106 14.30 -8.59 13.66
C THR A 106 13.99 -7.30 14.41
N SER A 107 14.68 -7.06 15.53
CA SER A 107 14.69 -5.75 16.20
C SER A 107 15.90 -4.90 15.80
N SER A 108 16.82 -5.45 15.01
CA SER A 108 18.05 -4.81 14.56
C SER A 108 18.02 -4.50 13.08
N TRP A 109 18.88 -3.59 12.63
CA TRP A 109 19.02 -3.29 11.20
C TRP A 109 19.61 -4.48 10.43
N THR A 110 18.91 -4.93 9.40
CA THR A 110 19.23 -6.12 8.57
C THR A 110 18.96 -5.83 7.09
N SER A 111 19.27 -6.79 6.21
CA SER A 111 18.96 -6.69 4.76
C SER A 111 17.48 -6.41 4.49
N PHE A 112 16.56 -6.98 5.26
CA PHE A 112 15.12 -6.68 5.13
C PHE A 112 14.77 -5.24 5.54
N SER A 113 15.55 -4.62 6.43
CA SER A 113 15.36 -3.22 6.83
C SER A 113 15.53 -2.26 5.66
N HIS A 114 16.50 -2.54 4.77
CA HIS A 114 16.66 -1.77 3.53
C HIS A 114 15.45 -1.90 2.60
N MET A 115 14.85 -3.09 2.51
CA MET A 115 13.63 -3.30 1.71
C MET A 115 12.43 -2.59 2.31
N ALA A 116 12.22 -2.71 3.62
CA ALA A 116 11.15 -1.99 4.32
C ALA A 116 11.30 -0.48 4.15
N PHE A 117 12.52 0.06 4.34
CA PHE A 117 12.80 1.48 4.13
C PHE A 117 12.53 1.93 2.69
N PHE A 118 12.98 1.15 1.71
CA PHE A 118 12.70 1.43 0.29
C PHE A 118 11.19 1.51 0.03
N VAL A 119 10.41 0.56 0.56
CA VAL A 119 8.94 0.56 0.41
C VAL A 119 8.33 1.78 1.09
N LEU A 120 8.74 2.13 2.31
CA LEU A 120 8.23 3.32 3.01
C LEU A 120 8.43 4.60 2.19
N VAL A 121 9.64 4.80 1.66
CA VAL A 121 9.96 5.97 0.84
C VAL A 121 9.17 5.95 -0.46
N ASN A 122 9.17 4.81 -1.18
CA ASN A 122 8.47 4.68 -2.45
C ASN A 122 6.96 4.93 -2.31
N GLN A 123 6.32 4.35 -1.29
CA GLN A 123 4.89 4.51 -1.06
C GLN A 123 4.53 5.91 -0.58
N THR A 124 5.38 6.55 0.22
CA THR A 124 5.19 7.96 0.60
C THR A 124 5.23 8.88 -0.63
N CYS A 125 6.22 8.71 -1.51
CA CYS A 125 6.33 9.47 -2.76
C CYS A 125 5.14 9.22 -3.70
N ALA A 126 4.76 7.94 -3.89
CA ALA A 126 3.65 7.56 -4.75
C ALA A 126 2.31 8.14 -4.25
N ALA A 127 2.10 8.14 -2.94
CA ALA A 127 0.91 8.71 -2.35
C ALA A 127 0.87 10.23 -2.45
N TRP A 128 2.01 10.91 -2.24
CA TRP A 128 2.08 12.36 -2.37
C TRP A 128 1.77 12.79 -3.82
N LEU A 129 2.34 12.12 -4.80
CA LEU A 129 2.07 12.37 -6.21
C LEU A 129 0.59 12.11 -6.54
N SER A 130 0.05 10.99 -6.06
CA SER A 130 -1.35 10.61 -6.27
C SER A 130 -2.30 11.62 -5.64
N HIS A 131 -2.05 12.04 -4.40
CA HIS A 131 -2.84 13.04 -3.69
C HIS A 131 -2.77 14.41 -4.40
N SER A 132 -1.59 14.82 -4.86
CA SER A 132 -1.42 16.04 -5.66
C SER A 132 -2.22 15.99 -6.97
N TRP A 133 -2.23 14.84 -7.64
CA TRP A 133 -3.06 14.63 -8.82
C TRP A 133 -4.56 14.69 -8.50
N TYR A 134 -5.01 14.06 -7.41
CA TYR A 134 -6.40 14.15 -6.95
C TYR A 134 -6.81 15.57 -6.59
N ARG A 135 -5.93 16.36 -5.95
CA ARG A 135 -6.19 17.78 -5.65
C ARG A 135 -6.38 18.63 -6.89
N LYS A 136 -5.62 18.36 -7.96
CA LYS A 136 -5.73 19.08 -9.24
C LYS A 136 -6.99 18.66 -10.03
N THR A 137 -7.36 17.39 -9.95
CA THR A 137 -8.43 16.82 -10.78
C THR A 137 -9.80 16.90 -10.11
N PHE A 138 -9.86 16.76 -8.79
CA PHE A 138 -11.08 16.72 -7.98
C PHE A 138 -10.93 17.57 -6.71
N PRO A 139 -10.81 18.91 -6.84
CA PRO A 139 -10.55 19.80 -5.71
C PRO A 139 -11.60 19.65 -4.59
N ASP A 140 -12.88 19.63 -4.93
CA ASP A 140 -13.99 19.52 -3.97
C ASP A 140 -13.97 18.22 -3.16
N TRP A 141 -13.52 17.12 -3.77
CA TRP A 141 -13.45 15.81 -3.12
C TRP A 141 -12.22 15.67 -2.21
N SER A 142 -11.11 16.33 -2.57
CA SER A 142 -9.81 16.20 -1.90
C SER A 142 -9.58 17.17 -0.74
N SER A 143 -10.36 18.24 -0.67
CA SER A 143 -10.16 19.39 0.24
C SER A 143 -10.10 19.01 1.72
N ASN A 144 -10.89 18.02 2.15
CA ASN A 144 -10.97 17.57 3.55
C ASN A 144 -10.24 16.24 3.82
N LYS A 145 -9.27 15.86 2.96
CA LYS A 145 -8.62 14.56 3.01
C LYS A 145 -7.12 14.66 3.18
N TYR A 146 -6.60 13.79 4.01
CA TYR A 146 -5.17 13.60 4.22
C TYR A 146 -4.58 12.78 3.08
N ALA A 147 -3.30 13.02 2.77
CA ALA A 147 -2.60 12.24 1.75
C ALA A 147 -2.38 10.82 2.24
N LEU A 148 -1.91 10.70 3.50
CA LEU A 148 -1.46 9.43 4.03
C LEU A 148 -1.69 9.31 5.54
N ILE A 149 -0.96 10.03 6.38
CA ILE A 149 -1.10 9.96 7.84
C ILE A 149 -2.03 11.08 8.31
N PRO A 150 -3.19 10.78 8.91
CA PRO A 150 -4.07 11.81 9.44
C PRO A 150 -3.33 12.74 10.41
N HIS A 151 -3.46 14.05 10.21
CA HIS A 151 -2.87 15.12 11.03
C HIS A 151 -1.34 15.31 10.91
N VAL A 152 -0.65 14.52 10.08
CA VAL A 152 0.79 14.73 9.78
C VAL A 152 0.99 15.10 8.32
N TRP A 153 0.16 14.55 7.42
CA TRP A 153 0.26 14.70 5.96
C TRP A 153 -1.09 14.89 5.27
#